data_AF-A0A6B2VAJ9-F1
#
_entry.id   AF-A0A6B2VAJ9-F1
#
_cell.length_a   1.000
_cell.length_b   1.000
_cell.length_c   1.000
_cell.angle_alpha   90.00
_cell.angle_beta   90.00
_cell.angle_gamma   90.00
#
_symmetry.space_group_name_H-M   'P 1'
#
loop_
_entity.id
_entity.type
_entity.pdbx_description
1 polymer ?
#
loop_
_entity_poly.entity_id
_entity_poly.type
_entity_poly.pdbx_seq_one_letter_code
_entity_poly.pdbx_strand_id
1 'polypeptide(L)'
;AAAAQVPPVRRWLSGRLQPGDGPSTEKRARSWFSVRFVGEGGGRRVFTEVAGGDPGYDETARMFAESALCLALDELPETAGQVTTAVAMGDALLGRLRASGLTFRTAAVD
;
A
#
# COMPACT_ATOMS: atom_id res chain seq x y z
N ALA A 1 -17.66 7.91 -12.83
CA ALA A 1 -17.10 7.03 -13.88
C ALA A 1 -17.78 7.22 -15.25
N ALA A 2 -19.11 7.17 -15.35
CA ALA A 2 -19.83 7.29 -16.64
C ALA A 2 -19.60 8.62 -17.39
N ALA A 3 -19.52 9.75 -16.67
CA ALA A 3 -19.31 11.07 -17.28
C ALA A 3 -17.94 11.24 -17.98
N ALA A 4 -16.91 10.50 -17.57
CA ALA A 4 -15.57 10.56 -18.17
C ALA A 4 -15.48 9.84 -19.53
N GLN A 5 -16.53 9.10 -19.93
CA GLN A 5 -16.59 8.41 -21.21
C GLN A 5 -16.98 9.34 -22.36
N VAL A 6 -17.54 10.52 -22.06
CA VAL A 6 -17.94 11.52 -23.05
C VAL A 6 -16.78 12.50 -23.27
N PRO A 7 -16.17 12.57 -24.47
CA PRO A 7 -14.94 13.34 -24.70
C PRO A 7 -14.96 14.83 -24.27
N PRO A 8 -16.02 15.63 -24.55
CA PRO A 8 -16.07 17.00 -24.05
C PRO A 8 -16.16 17.09 -22.52
N VAL A 9 -16.92 16.20 -21.88
CA VAL A 9 -17.05 16.15 -20.41
C VAL A 9 -15.73 15.70 -19.78
N ARG A 10 -15.06 14.70 -20.35
CA ARG A 10 -13.72 14.29 -19.95
C ARG A 10 -12.72 15.45 -20.01
N ARG A 11 -12.67 16.19 -21.13
CA ARG A 11 -11.76 17.34 -21.29
C ARG A 11 -12.01 18.42 -20.25
N TRP A 12 -13.27 18.74 -19.98
CA TRP A 12 -13.63 19.71 -18.95
C TRP A 12 -13.27 19.23 -17.54
N LEU A 13 -13.49 17.95 -17.23
CA LEU A 13 -13.09 17.34 -15.95
C LEU A 13 -11.56 17.33 -15.78
N SER A 14 -10.82 16.94 -16.81
CA SER A 14 -9.35 16.95 -16.83
C SER A 14 -8.77 18.37 -16.74
N GLY A 15 -9.49 19.40 -17.19
CA GLY A 15 -9.10 20.80 -17.02
C GLY A 15 -9.28 21.32 -15.57
N ARG A 16 -10.07 20.62 -14.74
CA ARG A 16 -10.27 20.97 -13.32
C ARG A 16 -9.38 20.22 -12.35
N LEU A 17 -8.83 19.08 -12.77
CA LEU A 17 -7.90 18.28 -12.01
C LEU A 17 -6.68 18.07 -12.91
N GLN A 18 -5.73 19.00 -12.85
CA GLN A 18 -4.54 18.88 -13.69
C GLN A 18 -3.67 17.72 -13.17
N PRO A 19 -3.07 16.94 -14.08
CA PRO A 19 -2.05 15.96 -13.69
C PRO A 19 -0.94 16.66 -12.89
N GLY A 20 -0.62 16.14 -11.71
CA GLY A 20 0.44 16.68 -10.84
C GLY A 20 -0.04 17.40 -9.58
N ASP A 21 -1.29 17.90 -9.54
CA ASP A 21 -1.80 18.63 -8.36
C ASP A 21 -2.03 17.71 -7.15
N GLY A 22 -2.37 16.44 -7.42
CA GLY A 22 -2.72 15.48 -6.38
C GLY A 22 -3.96 15.88 -5.55
N PRO A 23 -4.36 15.05 -4.58
CA PRO A 23 -5.37 15.38 -3.61
C PRO A 23 -4.84 16.42 -2.60
N SER A 24 -5.72 17.32 -2.14
CA SER A 24 -5.37 18.24 -1.05
C SER A 24 -4.98 17.48 0.24
N THR A 25 -4.21 18.12 1.12
CA THR A 25 -3.81 17.54 2.41
C THR A 25 -5.01 17.07 3.23
N GLU A 26 -6.11 17.84 3.25
CA GLU A 26 -7.34 17.47 3.94
C GLU A 26 -8.02 16.23 3.32
N LYS A 27 -7.95 16.09 1.99
CA LYS A 27 -8.47 14.90 1.31
C LYS A 27 -7.63 13.67 1.66
N ARG A 28 -6.30 13.78 1.64
CA ARG A 28 -5.39 12.70 2.05
C ARG A 28 -5.61 12.28 3.49
N ALA A 29 -5.72 13.24 4.41
CA ALA A 29 -5.95 12.97 5.83
C ALA A 29 -7.26 12.23 6.14
N ARG A 30 -8.26 12.30 5.25
CA ARG A 30 -9.53 11.55 5.37
C ARG A 30 -9.57 10.26 4.56
N SER A 31 -8.59 10.04 3.69
CA SER A 31 -8.46 8.81 2.92
C SER A 31 -7.94 7.69 3.82
N TRP A 32 -8.38 6.47 3.51
CA TRP A 32 -7.89 5.25 4.13
C TRP A 32 -7.96 4.12 3.11
N PHE A 33 -7.25 3.02 3.39
CA PHE A 33 -7.39 1.78 2.64
C PHE A 33 -7.45 0.57 3.56
N SER A 34 -8.08 -0.50 3.09
CA SER A 34 -8.01 -1.83 3.69
C SER A 34 -8.03 -2.87 2.58
N VAL A 35 -7.07 -3.80 2.63
CA VAL A 35 -6.96 -4.94 1.72
C VAL A 35 -7.02 -6.20 2.55
N ARG A 36 -7.95 -7.10 2.22
CA ARG A 36 -8.07 -8.41 2.85
C ARG A 36 -7.53 -9.49 1.92
N PHE A 37 -6.60 -10.28 2.43
CA PHE A 37 -6.12 -11.49 1.79
C PHE A 37 -6.79 -12.70 2.42
N VAL A 38 -7.17 -13.67 1.59
CA VAL A 38 -7.77 -14.92 2.02
C VAL A 38 -6.84 -16.05 1.60
N GLY A 39 -6.32 -16.78 2.58
CA GLY A 39 -5.51 -17.97 2.38
C GLY A 39 -6.29 -19.21 2.77
N GLU A 40 -6.22 -20.26 1.95
CA GLU A 40 -6.86 -21.55 2.20
C GLU A 40 -5.83 -22.66 2.07
N GLY A 41 -5.78 -23.57 3.05
CA GLY A 41 -4.83 -24.68 3.05
C GLY A 41 -4.88 -25.54 4.31
N GLY A 42 -4.64 -26.84 4.16
CA GLY A 42 -4.62 -27.80 5.28
C GLY A 42 -5.95 -27.87 6.04
N GLY A 43 -7.08 -27.70 5.34
CA GLY A 43 -8.42 -27.69 5.94
C GLY A 43 -8.77 -26.43 6.73
N ARG A 44 -7.93 -25.38 6.67
CA ARG A 44 -8.14 -24.10 7.34
C ARG A 44 -8.24 -22.96 6.36
N ARG A 45 -8.93 -21.90 6.77
CA ARG A 45 -9.02 -20.64 6.05
C ARG A 45 -8.53 -19.51 6.95
N VAL A 46 -7.70 -18.63 6.42
CA VAL A 46 -7.14 -17.50 7.16
C VAL A 46 -7.44 -16.22 6.40
N PHE A 47 -7.93 -15.21 7.14
CA PHE A 47 -8.13 -13.87 6.62
C PHE A 47 -7.08 -12.97 7.24
N THR A 48 -6.29 -12.29 6.41
CA THR A 48 -5.36 -11.25 6.87
C THR A 48 -5.75 -9.92 6.27
N GLU A 49 -5.43 -8.84 6.97
CA GLU A 49 -5.77 -7.48 6.57
C GLU A 49 -4.55 -6.59 6.65
N VAL A 50 -4.39 -5.78 5.61
CA VAL A 50 -3.43 -4.67 5.54
C VAL A 50 -4.22 -3.38 5.40
N ALA A 51 -4.00 -2.42 6.29
CA ALA A 51 -4.74 -1.16 6.31
C ALA A 51 -3.86 0.03 6.68
N GLY A 52 -4.26 1.22 6.24
CA GLY A 52 -3.56 2.48 6.49
C GLY A 52 -4.36 3.71 6.04
N GLY A 53 -3.71 4.86 6.05
CA GLY A 53 -4.25 6.15 5.60
C GLY A 53 -4.32 6.27 4.08
N ASP A 54 -3.94 7.43 3.52
CA ASP A 54 -4.06 7.68 2.09
C ASP A 54 -3.23 6.69 1.25
N PRO A 55 -3.86 5.84 0.43
CA PRO A 55 -3.15 4.78 -0.28
C PRO A 55 -2.27 5.32 -1.41
N GLY A 56 -2.62 6.47 -2.00
CA GLY A 56 -2.00 6.97 -3.23
C GLY A 56 -0.73 7.77 -2.99
N TYR A 57 -0.63 8.46 -1.84
CA TYR A 57 0.45 9.39 -1.55
C TYR A 57 1.15 9.06 -0.25
N ASP A 58 0.47 9.20 0.90
CA ASP A 58 1.12 9.05 2.22
C ASP A 58 1.63 7.62 2.42
N GLU A 59 0.76 6.63 2.28
CA GLU A 59 1.12 5.24 2.57
C GLU A 59 2.06 4.66 1.51
N THR A 60 1.90 5.04 0.24
CA THR A 60 2.86 4.65 -0.81
C THR A 60 4.24 5.25 -0.55
N ALA A 61 4.34 6.53 -0.19
CA ALA A 61 5.61 7.17 0.14
C ALA A 61 6.25 6.52 1.38
N ARG A 62 5.46 6.20 2.39
CA ARG A 62 5.92 5.47 3.59
C ARG A 62 6.44 4.08 3.23
N MET A 63 5.68 3.28 2.46
CA MET A 63 6.12 1.96 2.02
C MET A 63 7.45 2.02 1.26
N PHE A 64 7.60 3.01 0.38
CA PHE A 64 8.84 3.23 -0.38
C PHE A 64 10.02 3.60 0.54
N ALA A 65 9.83 4.58 1.43
CA ALA A 65 10.87 5.03 2.34
C ALA A 65 11.31 3.93 3.31
N GLU A 66 10.36 3.20 3.92
CA GLU A 66 10.66 2.11 4.84
C GLU A 66 11.35 0.94 4.12
N SER A 67 11.00 0.66 2.86
CA SER A 67 11.71 -0.34 2.06
C SER A 67 13.17 0.08 1.80
N ALA A 68 13.40 1.35 1.46
CA ALA A 68 14.75 1.86 1.25
C ALA A 68 15.60 1.82 2.53
N LEU A 69 15.01 2.22 3.66
CA LEU A 69 15.68 2.16 4.97
C LEU A 69 15.95 0.71 5.40
N CYS A 70 15.03 -0.22 5.12
CA CYS A 70 15.21 -1.63 5.42
C CYS A 70 16.42 -2.20 4.69
N LEU A 71 16.52 -1.96 3.37
CA LEU A 71 17.66 -2.38 2.56
C LEU A 71 18.99 -1.77 3.00
N ALA A 72 18.97 -0.55 3.52
CA ALA A 72 20.19 0.18 3.86
C ALA A 72 20.71 -0.11 5.28
N LEU A 73 19.82 -0.42 6.23
CA LEU A 73 20.12 -0.35 7.66
C LEU A 73 19.85 -1.65 8.43
N ASP A 74 19.12 -2.60 7.88
CA ASP A 74 18.70 -3.79 8.62
C ASP A 74 19.54 -5.02 8.22
N GLU A 75 19.60 -6.03 9.08
CA GLU A 75 20.19 -7.34 8.76
C GLU A 75 19.20 -8.14 7.89
N LEU A 76 19.60 -8.48 6.66
CA LEU A 76 18.74 -9.11 5.67
C LEU A 76 19.31 -10.44 5.15
N PRO A 77 18.47 -11.37 4.67
CA PRO A 77 18.93 -12.60 4.03
C PRO A 77 19.80 -12.30 2.80
N GLU A 78 20.82 -13.13 2.58
CA GLU A 78 21.59 -13.08 1.34
C GLU A 78 20.70 -13.48 0.15
N THR A 79 20.48 -12.53 -0.77
CA THR A 79 19.64 -12.72 -1.95
C THR A 79 20.31 -12.07 -3.17
N ALA A 80 19.98 -12.54 -4.37
CA ALA A 80 20.52 -12.00 -5.62
C ALA A 80 19.46 -11.96 -6.73
N GLY A 81 19.63 -11.06 -7.68
CA GLY A 81 18.70 -10.86 -8.80
C GLY A 81 17.54 -9.92 -8.47
N GLN A 82 16.42 -10.11 -9.17
CA GLN A 82 15.19 -9.34 -8.95
C GLN A 82 14.24 -10.17 -8.10
N VAL A 83 14.21 -9.88 -6.81
CA VAL A 83 13.37 -10.59 -5.84
C VAL A 83 12.28 -9.67 -5.29
N THR A 84 11.22 -10.26 -4.74
CA THR A 84 10.14 -9.50 -4.12
C THR A 84 10.57 -8.96 -2.75
N THR A 85 9.85 -7.96 -2.26
CA THR A 85 10.06 -7.40 -0.91
C THR A 85 9.93 -8.47 0.18
N ALA A 86 9.02 -9.44 0.00
CA ALA A 86 8.86 -10.55 0.92
C ALA A 86 10.09 -11.45 1.01
N VAL A 87 10.82 -11.65 -0.10
CA VAL A 87 12.04 -12.48 -0.14
C VAL A 87 13.27 -11.69 0.31
N ALA A 88 13.42 -10.44 -0.13
CA ALA A 88 14.59 -9.61 0.20
C ALA A 88 14.57 -9.09 1.65
N MET A 89 13.40 -8.71 2.15
CA MET A 89 13.28 -7.96 3.40
C MET A 89 12.38 -8.64 4.44
N GLY A 90 11.36 -9.37 3.99
CA GLY A 90 10.52 -10.22 4.84
C GLY A 90 10.04 -9.55 6.12
N ASP A 91 10.33 -10.19 7.26
CA ASP A 91 9.91 -9.72 8.58
C ASP A 91 10.54 -8.39 9.01
N ALA A 92 11.74 -8.05 8.51
CA ALA A 92 12.38 -6.77 8.83
C ALA A 92 11.55 -5.59 8.29
N LEU A 93 11.15 -5.67 7.01
CA LEU A 93 10.26 -4.66 6.43
C LEU A 93 8.88 -4.67 7.09
N LEU A 94 8.33 -5.85 7.40
CA LEU A 94 7.05 -5.95 8.09
C LEU A 94 7.08 -5.24 9.46
N GLY A 95 8.18 -5.39 10.20
CA GLY A 95 8.41 -4.68 11.47
C GLY A 95 8.43 -3.17 11.29
N ARG A 96 9.17 -2.67 10.30
CA ARG A 96 9.24 -1.24 9.96
C ARG A 96 7.90 -0.64 9.56
N LEU A 97 7.16 -1.32 8.69
CA LEU A 97 5.86 -0.83 8.23
C LEU A 97 4.85 -0.78 9.38
N ARG A 98 4.87 -1.76 10.29
CA ARG A 98 4.07 -1.69 11.53
C ARG A 98 4.49 -0.55 12.42
N ALA A 99 5.79 -0.37 12.66
CA ALA A 99 6.33 0.70 13.50
C ALA A 99 6.04 2.10 12.95
N SER A 100 6.00 2.25 11.63
CA SER A 100 5.64 3.51 10.96
C SER A 100 4.13 3.77 10.90
N GLY A 101 3.29 2.81 11.30
CA GLY A 101 1.86 3.00 11.52
C GLY A 101 0.92 2.24 10.58
N LEU A 102 1.42 1.36 9.69
CA LEU A 102 0.54 0.47 8.92
C LEU A 102 0.02 -0.67 9.79
N THR A 103 -1.23 -1.04 9.54
CA THR A 103 -1.84 -2.20 10.17
C THR A 103 -1.58 -3.44 9.34
N PHE A 104 -1.03 -4.48 9.96
CA PHE A 104 -0.93 -5.84 9.41
C PHE A 104 -1.42 -6.83 10.46
N ARG A 105 -2.59 -7.44 10.24
CA ARG A 105 -3.24 -8.32 11.23
C ARG A 105 -3.87 -9.56 10.61
N THR A 106 -3.98 -10.62 11.40
CA THR A 106 -4.92 -11.72 11.13
C THR A 106 -6.29 -11.30 11.60
N ALA A 107 -7.27 -11.28 10.68
CA ALA A 107 -8.63 -10.83 10.94
C ALA A 107 -9.55 -11.95 11.42
N ALA A 108 -9.38 -13.18 10.90
CA ALA A 108 -10.12 -14.37 11.30
C ALA A 108 -9.37 -15.64 10.86
N VAL A 109 -9.68 -16.76 11.52
CA VAL A 109 -9.25 -18.11 11.13
C VAL A 109 -10.47 -19.02 11.25
N ASP A 110 -10.79 -19.73 10.17
CA ASP A 110 -11.83 -20.77 10.11
C ASP A 110 -11.19 -22.16 10.03
#